data_AF-A0A534XCS5-F1
#
_entry.id   AF-A0A534XCS5-F1
#
_cell.length_a   1.000
_cell.length_b   1.000
_cell.length_c   1.000
_cell.angle_alpha   90.00
_cell.angle_beta   90.00
_cell.angle_gamma   90.00
#
_symmetry.space_group_name_H-M   'P 1'
#
loop_
_entity.id
_entity.type
_entity.pdbx_description
1 polymer ?
#
loop_
_entity_poly.entity_id
_entity_poly.type
_entity_poly.pdbx_seq_one_letter_code
_entity_poly.pdbx_strand_id
1 'polypeptide(L)'
;MAQRPPQSYRTLGTARGSACGVMLFDVIPIVVNQRVERAYARALARAPGATALIDTQMRDRAYTLGGIFVAGHLVCTDVLGTAIQDTGAALR
;
A
#
# COMPACT_ATOMS: atom_id res chain seq x y z
N MET A 1 -1.52 14.04 5.32
CA MET A 1 -0.59 14.98 4.65
C MET A 1 0.32 14.14 3.77
N ALA A 2 0.42 14.42 2.47
CA ALA A 2 1.35 13.69 1.59
C ALA A 2 2.78 14.20 1.85
N GLN A 3 3.75 13.29 1.98
CA GLN A 3 5.15 13.67 2.18
C GLN A 3 5.70 14.30 0.90
N ARG A 4 6.47 15.37 1.03
CA ARG A 4 7.11 16.02 -0.12
C ARG A 4 8.25 15.11 -0.64
N PRO A 5 8.39 14.91 -1.96
CA PRO A 5 9.52 14.17 -2.51
C PRO A 5 10.85 14.77 -2.06
N PRO A 6 11.91 13.95 -1.92
CA PRO A 6 13.26 14.43 -1.63
C PRO A 6 13.76 15.39 -2.72
N GLN A 7 14.69 16.28 -2.38
CA GLN A 7 15.23 17.29 -3.32
C GLN A 7 15.98 16.67 -4.50
N SER A 8 16.57 15.49 -4.31
CA SER A 8 17.27 14.72 -5.33
C SER A 8 16.96 13.24 -5.16
N TYR A 9 16.50 12.60 -6.23
CA TYR A 9 16.23 11.16 -6.24
C TYR A 9 16.45 10.58 -7.63
N ARG A 10 16.68 9.26 -7.66
CA ARG A 10 16.66 8.46 -8.88
C ARG A 10 15.36 7.68 -8.96
N THR A 11 14.67 7.77 -10.09
CA THR A 11 13.51 6.93 -10.37
C THR A 11 13.93 5.51 -10.71
N LEU A 12 13.32 4.52 -10.04
CA LEU A 12 13.57 3.10 -10.26
C LEU A 12 12.48 2.40 -11.08
N GLY A 13 11.37 3.11 -11.36
CA GLY A 13 10.24 2.60 -12.14
C GLY A 13 8.97 2.52 -11.31
N THR A 14 7.90 1.96 -11.89
CA THR A 14 6.63 1.81 -11.20
C THR A 14 6.63 0.58 -10.30
N ALA A 15 5.99 0.69 -9.14
CA ALA A 15 5.81 -0.41 -8.21
C ALA A 15 4.36 -0.48 -7.71
N ARG A 16 3.92 -1.72 -7.46
CA ARG A 16 2.57 -2.02 -6.98
C ARG A 16 2.61 -3.05 -5.86
N GLY A 17 1.91 -2.74 -4.78
CA GLY A 17 1.68 -3.66 -3.66
C GLY A 17 0.20 -3.69 -3.28
N SER A 18 -0.23 -4.83 -2.77
CA SER A 18 -1.62 -5.08 -2.39
C SER A 18 -1.69 -5.81 -1.07
N ALA A 19 -2.63 -5.43 -0.22
CA ALA A 19 -2.88 -6.10 1.05
C ALA A 19 -4.36 -6.05 1.42
N CYS A 20 -4.88 -7.17 1.89
CA CYS A 20 -6.26 -7.30 2.29
C CYS A 20 -6.40 -7.54 3.79
N GLY A 21 -7.54 -7.11 4.32
CA GLY A 21 -8.08 -7.47 5.62
C GLY A 21 -9.52 -7.95 5.47
N VAL A 22 -10.11 -8.42 6.56
CA VAL A 22 -11.48 -8.93 6.59
C VAL A 22 -12.28 -8.12 7.60
N MET A 23 -13.48 -7.71 7.23
CA MET A 23 -14.47 -7.14 8.13
C MET A 23 -15.54 -8.20 8.39
N LEU A 24 -15.52 -8.84 9.55
CA LEU A 24 -16.48 -9.86 9.94
C LEU A 24 -17.71 -9.21 10.56
N PHE A 25 -18.90 -9.62 10.11
CA PHE A 25 -20.19 -9.08 10.54
C PHE A 25 -20.29 -7.55 10.46
N ASP A 26 -19.54 -6.93 9.54
CA ASP A 26 -19.43 -5.47 9.39
C ASP A 26 -18.86 -4.71 10.61
N VAL A 27 -18.44 -5.41 11.67
CA VAL A 27 -18.06 -4.78 12.96
C VAL A 27 -16.72 -5.25 13.52
N ILE A 28 -16.20 -6.40 13.08
CA ILE A 28 -14.93 -6.95 13.57
C ILE A 28 -13.84 -6.77 12.50
N PRO A 29 -12.94 -5.78 12.64
CA PRO A 29 -11.86 -5.55 11.69
C PRO A 29 -10.67 -6.50 11.96
N ILE A 30 -10.41 -7.41 11.02
CA ILE A 30 -9.24 -8.30 11.03
C ILE A 30 -8.20 -7.80 10.03
N VAL A 31 -7.11 -7.25 10.55
CA VAL A 31 -5.96 -6.70 9.79
C VAL A 31 -6.35 -5.63 8.75
N VAL A 32 -7.51 -5.00 8.94
CA VAL A 32 -8.03 -3.93 8.07
C VAL A 32 -7.28 -2.61 8.30
N ASN A 33 -6.81 -2.32 9.52
CA ASN A 33 -6.18 -1.05 9.85
C ASN A 33 -4.77 -0.91 9.25
N GLN A 34 -4.03 -2.02 9.14
CA GLN A 34 -2.66 -2.05 8.61
C GLN A 34 -2.61 -2.31 7.10
N ARG A 35 -3.76 -2.37 6.41
CA ARG A 35 -3.82 -2.75 5.00
C ARG A 35 -3.02 -1.80 4.10
N VAL A 36 -3.11 -0.49 4.35
CA VAL A 36 -2.40 0.53 3.55
C VAL A 36 -0.89 0.40 3.74
N GLU A 37 -0.43 0.31 4.99
CA GLU A 37 0.99 0.16 5.32
C GLU A 37 1.58 -1.13 4.74
N ARG A 38 0.87 -2.25 4.87
CA ARG A 38 1.26 -3.54 4.26
C ARG A 38 1.30 -3.46 2.73
N ALA A 39 0.33 -2.80 2.10
CA ALA A 39 0.31 -2.63 0.65
C ALA A 39 1.50 -1.77 0.19
N TYR A 40 1.80 -0.68 0.90
CA TYR A 40 2.96 0.18 0.64
C TYR A 40 4.29 -0.57 0.82
N ALA A 41 4.45 -1.30 1.95
CA ALA A 41 5.64 -2.11 2.21
C ALA A 41 5.86 -3.19 1.13
N ARG A 42 4.78 -3.84 0.68
CA ARG A 42 4.83 -4.80 -0.43
C ARG A 42 5.20 -4.15 -1.76
N ALA A 43 4.78 -2.90 -1.99
CA ALA A 43 5.16 -2.15 -3.18
C ALA A 43 6.67 -1.83 -3.17
N LEU A 44 7.20 -1.33 -2.05
CA LEU A 44 8.64 -1.08 -1.88
C LEU A 44 9.48 -2.34 -2.00
N ALA A 45 9.08 -3.45 -1.37
CA ALA A 45 9.81 -4.71 -1.43
C ALA A 45 9.96 -5.27 -2.86
N ARG A 46 9.10 -4.85 -3.80
CA ARG A 46 9.17 -5.23 -5.23
C ARG A 46 10.06 -4.33 -6.07
N ALA A 47 10.56 -3.23 -5.51
CA ALA A 47 11.49 -2.31 -6.16
C ALA A 47 12.82 -2.29 -5.38
N PRO A 48 13.78 -3.19 -5.70
CA PRO A 48 15.05 -3.26 -4.99
C PRO A 48 15.79 -1.93 -5.03
N GLY A 49 16.26 -1.47 -3.87
CA GLY A 49 16.95 -0.18 -3.72
C GLY A 49 16.03 1.04 -3.63
N ALA A 50 14.71 0.88 -3.73
CA ALA A 50 13.76 1.95 -3.49
C ALA A 50 13.70 2.31 -2.00
N THR A 51 13.72 3.61 -1.72
CA THR A 51 13.57 4.15 -0.36
C THR A 51 12.17 4.74 -0.14
N ALA A 52 11.49 5.16 -1.22
CA ALA A 52 10.15 5.72 -1.15
C ALA A 52 9.36 5.51 -2.45
N LEU A 53 8.05 5.78 -2.39
CA LEU A 53 7.15 5.86 -3.53
C LEU A 53 6.66 7.31 -3.67
N ILE A 54 6.72 7.86 -4.87
CA ILE A 54 6.09 9.13 -5.26
C ILE A 54 4.90 8.88 -6.18
N ASP A 55 4.09 9.91 -6.40
CA ASP A 55 2.90 9.85 -7.26
C ASP A 55 1.97 8.68 -6.89
N THR A 56 1.82 8.44 -5.58
CA THR A 56 1.12 7.27 -5.08
C THR A 56 -0.38 7.39 -5.31
N GLN A 57 -0.97 6.33 -5.86
CA GLN A 57 -2.41 6.16 -5.96
C GLN A 57 -2.84 4.99 -5.08
N MET A 58 -3.85 5.23 -4.25
CA MET A 58 -4.47 4.19 -3.43
C MET A 58 -5.82 3.82 -4.04
N ARG A 59 -6.09 2.52 -4.12
CA ARG A 59 -7.40 1.99 -4.53
C ARG A 59 -7.86 0.95 -3.53
N ASP A 60 -9.03 1.18 -2.95
CA ASP A 60 -9.68 0.21 -2.08
C ASP A 60 -10.71 -0.59 -2.88
N ARG A 61 -10.75 -1.90 -2.64
CA ARG A 61 -11.71 -2.85 -3.23
C ARG A 61 -12.31 -3.70 -2.12
N ALA A 62 -13.63 -3.72 -2.03
CA ALA A 62 -14.36 -4.55 -1.09
C ALA A 62 -15.07 -5.67 -1.86
N TYR A 63 -14.99 -6.89 -1.31
CA TYR A 63 -15.68 -8.06 -1.81
C TYR A 63 -16.54 -8.61 -0.69
N THR A 64 -17.85 -8.65 -0.89
CA THR A 64 -18.76 -9.27 0.06
C THR A 64 -18.53 -10.78 0.08
N LEU A 65 -18.09 -11.30 1.23
CA LEU A 65 -18.05 -12.72 1.54
C LEU A 65 -19.35 -13.05 2.27
N GLY A 66 -20.32 -13.59 1.54
CA GLY A 66 -21.66 -13.90 2.06
C GLY A 66 -22.08 -15.33 1.79
N GLY A 67 -22.54 -16.01 2.85
CA GLY A 67 -23.41 -17.18 2.79
C GLY A 67 -24.58 -16.99 3.77
N ILE A 68 -25.58 -17.88 3.76
CA ILE A 68 -26.86 -17.74 4.50
C ILE A 68 -26.72 -17.32 5.98
N PHE A 69 -25.58 -17.58 6.64
CA PHE A 69 -25.38 -17.33 8.07
C PHE A 69 -24.20 -16.42 8.44
N VAL A 70 -23.36 -16.00 7.49
CA VAL A 70 -22.20 -15.13 7.78
C VAL A 70 -22.07 -14.08 6.69
N ALA A 71 -22.16 -12.82 7.10
CA ALA A 71 -21.82 -11.67 6.28
C ALA A 71 -20.45 -11.15 6.72
N GLY A 72 -19.55 -10.97 5.75
CA GLY A 72 -18.31 -10.24 5.95
C GLY A 72 -17.85 -9.61 4.65
N HIS A 73 -16.85 -8.74 4.73
CA HIS A 73 -16.24 -8.11 3.56
C HIS A 73 -14.75 -8.32 3.58
N LEU A 74 -14.21 -8.82 2.47
CA LEU A 74 -12.79 -8.80 2.22
C LEU A 74 -12.43 -7.45 1.62
N VAL A 75 -11.66 -6.65 2.35
CA VAL A 75 -11.27 -5.29 1.96
C VAL A 75 -9.79 -5.32 1.59
N CYS A 76 -9.50 -5.14 0.31
CA CYS A 76 -8.15 -5.04 -0.24
C CYS A 76 -7.81 -3.59 -0.55
N THR A 77 -6.60 -3.19 -0.19
CA THR A 77 -6.00 -1.92 -0.62
C THR A 77 -4.84 -2.21 -1.56
N ASP A 78 -4.87 -1.56 -2.71
CA ASP A 78 -3.77 -1.51 -3.66
C ASP A 78 -3.09 -0.15 -3.60
N VAL A 79 -1.77 -0.16 -3.50
CA VAL A 79 -0.91 1.02 -3.60
C VAL A 79 -0.11 0.89 -4.88
N LEU A 80 -0.27 1.86 -5.78
CA LEU A 80 0.55 2.07 -6.95
C LEU A 80 1.40 3.31 -6.72
N GLY A 81 2.64 3.33 -7.16
CA GLY A 81 3.44 4.54 -7.19
C GLY A 81 4.71 4.37 -8.02
N THR A 82 5.46 5.45 -8.17
CA THR A 82 6.78 5.44 -8.78
C THR A 82 7.81 5.25 -7.68
N ALA A 83 8.55 4.15 -7.72
CA ALA A 83 9.61 3.85 -6.78
C ALA A 83 10.80 4.77 -7.04
N ILE A 84 11.33 5.36 -5.98
CA ILE A 84 12.47 6.25 -6.02
C ILE A 84 13.53 5.82 -5.00
N GLN A 85 14.78 6.11 -5.33
CA GLN A 85 15.91 6.02 -4.43
C GLN A 85 16.36 7.45 -4.11
N ASP A 86 16.36 7.79 -2.82
CA ASP A 86 16.92 9.07 -2.36
C ASP A 86 18.43 9.05 -2.56
N THR A 87 18.92 9.93 -3.44
CA THR A 87 20.35 10.10 -3.71
C THR A 87 20.97 11.24 -2.88
N GLY A 88 20.15 12.05 -2.22
CA GLY A 88 20.61 13.14 -1.34
C GLY A 88 20.97 12.66 0.07
N ALA A 89 20.44 11.51 0.51
CA ALA A 89 20.80 10.88 1.77
C ALA A 89 22.22 10.28 1.79
N ALA A 90 22.81 9.98 0.63
CA ALA A 90 24.14 9.36 0.52
C ALA A 90 25.32 10.33 0.75
N LEU A 91 25.06 11.63 0.92
CA LEU A 91 26.07 12.68 1.08
C LEU A 91 26.07 13.31 2.48
N ARG A 92 25.44 12.67 3.48
CA ARG A 92 25.47 13.11 4.89
C ARG A 92 26.03 12.04 5.80
#